data_AF-A0A4Q7E5F0-F1
#
_entry.id   AF-A0A4Q7E5F0-F1
#
_cell.length_a   1.000
_cell.length_b   1.000
_cell.length_c   1.000
_cell.angle_alpha   90.00
_cell.angle_beta   90.00
_cell.angle_gamma   90.00
#
_symmetry.space_group_name_H-M   'P 1'
#
loop_
_entity.id
_entity.type
_entity.pdbx_description
1 polymer ?
#
loop_
_entity_poly.entity_id
_entity_poly.type
_entity_poly.pdbx_seq_one_letter_code
_entity_poly.pdbx_strand_id
1 'polypeptide(L)'
;MSNLIELLQRQDLVWQGTGLAERQQQGALTATGFAELDKHLQGGFPAVGVVDLHTDLGIGELRLLLPSLMQQSGLTAVISPPARLNADALQRTGMDTSKLLEITPECSQEALWAAEQCLKSGACNSVLLWHGALQVHQVKRLQLAAQTGEACLYLLRHAHQAQGTLPVSLSLGLSPHARGLNVTVKKRKGGWAQAQFALDLSSRWPELTEHFHTQSKEMPQAARQYRTGR
;
A
#
# COMPACT_ATOMS: atom_id res chain seq x y z
N MET A 1 -13.29 -43.24 23.90
CA MET A 1 -12.19 -42.68 23.09
C MET A 1 -12.32 -41.17 22.82
N SER A 2 -13.44 -40.52 23.19
CA SER A 2 -13.68 -39.07 22.96
C SER A 2 -12.88 -38.13 23.87
N ASN A 3 -12.51 -38.59 25.07
CA ASN A 3 -11.83 -37.77 26.09
C ASN A 3 -10.40 -37.33 25.70
N LEU A 4 -9.71 -38.10 24.85
CA LEU A 4 -8.33 -37.77 24.46
C LEU A 4 -8.28 -36.62 23.46
N ILE A 5 -9.21 -36.59 22.50
CA ILE A 5 -9.29 -35.51 21.50
C ILE A 5 -9.63 -34.19 22.19
N GLU A 6 -10.61 -34.20 23.11
CA GLU A 6 -11.04 -33.00 23.84
C GLU A 6 -9.93 -32.44 24.75
N LEU A 7 -9.16 -33.32 25.39
CA LEU A 7 -8.01 -32.97 26.22
C LEU A 7 -6.85 -32.41 25.38
N LEU A 8 -6.56 -32.99 24.22
CA LEU A 8 -5.53 -32.51 23.31
C LEU A 8 -5.91 -31.17 22.65
N GLN A 9 -7.20 -30.94 22.36
CA GLN A 9 -7.71 -29.66 21.87
C GLN A 9 -7.61 -28.54 22.92
N ARG A 10 -7.85 -28.86 24.20
CA ARG A 10 -7.68 -27.91 25.32
C ARG A 10 -6.23 -27.50 25.57
N GLN A 11 -5.27 -28.31 25.14
CA GLN A 11 -3.84 -28.08 25.33
C GLN A 11 -3.15 -27.47 24.10
N ASP A 12 -3.90 -27.08 23.06
CA ASP A 12 -3.36 -26.59 21.78
C ASP A 12 -2.40 -27.58 21.08
N LEU A 13 -2.47 -28.87 21.42
CA LEU A 13 -1.62 -29.94 20.86
C LEU A 13 -2.21 -30.59 19.60
N VAL A 14 -3.37 -30.10 19.13
CA VAL A 14 -4.04 -30.57 17.90
C VAL A 14 -4.07 -29.44 16.89
N TRP A 15 -3.37 -29.63 15.78
CA TRP A 15 -3.49 -28.73 14.63
C TRP A 15 -4.88 -28.89 13.99
N GLN A 16 -5.79 -27.96 14.26
CA GLN A 16 -7.10 -27.90 13.61
C GLN A 16 -7.03 -26.98 12.39
N GLY A 17 -6.98 -27.56 11.20
CA GLY A 17 -6.83 -26.83 9.92
C GLY A 17 -7.95 -25.84 9.58
N THR A 18 -9.07 -25.84 10.30
CA THR A 18 -10.26 -25.03 10.00
C THR A 18 -10.58 -23.97 11.06
N GLY A 19 -10.40 -24.23 12.36
CA GLY A 19 -10.86 -23.31 13.42
C GLY A 19 -9.84 -22.30 13.96
N LEU A 20 -8.56 -22.68 14.05
CA LEU A 20 -7.49 -21.77 14.52
C LEU A 20 -7.04 -20.80 13.42
N ALA A 21 -7.27 -21.18 12.16
CA ALA A 21 -7.09 -20.29 11.03
C ALA A 21 -7.97 -19.04 11.17
N GLU A 22 -9.26 -19.19 11.45
CA GLU A 22 -10.15 -18.01 11.50
C GLU A 22 -9.91 -17.11 12.73
N ARG A 23 -9.59 -17.67 13.90
CA ARG A 23 -9.40 -16.89 15.15
C ARG A 23 -8.01 -16.29 15.33
N GLN A 24 -6.97 -16.85 14.70
CA GLN A 24 -5.60 -16.35 14.81
C GLN A 24 -5.16 -15.54 13.56
N GLN A 25 -5.96 -15.51 12.48
CA GLN A 25 -5.56 -14.91 11.19
C GLN A 25 -6.19 -13.55 10.85
N GLN A 26 -7.10 -13.01 11.66
CA GLN A 26 -7.49 -11.60 11.55
C GLN A 26 -6.49 -10.74 12.36
N GLY A 27 -5.28 -10.57 11.83
CA GLY A 27 -4.41 -9.50 12.31
C GLY A 27 -5.14 -8.17 12.20
N ALA A 28 -4.85 -7.23 13.11
CA ALA A 28 -5.48 -5.91 13.08
C ALA A 28 -5.44 -5.32 11.66
N LEU A 29 -6.57 -4.78 11.22
CA LEU A 29 -6.70 -4.13 9.92
C LEU A 29 -6.77 -2.62 10.13
N THR A 30 -6.14 -1.88 9.23
CA THR A 30 -6.18 -0.43 9.15
C THR A 30 -7.06 -0.03 7.97
N ALA A 31 -8.04 0.82 8.21
CA ALA A 31 -8.90 1.33 7.15
C ALA A 31 -8.07 2.02 6.05
N THR A 32 -8.37 1.72 4.79
CA THR A 32 -7.69 2.35 3.65
C THR A 32 -8.11 3.80 3.47
N GLY A 33 -9.20 4.22 4.13
CA GLY A 33 -9.85 5.50 3.93
C GLY A 33 -10.72 5.54 2.68
N PHE A 34 -10.95 4.40 2.01
CA PHE A 34 -11.89 4.27 0.91
C PHE A 34 -12.87 3.12 1.21
N ALA A 35 -14.13 3.45 1.46
CA ALA A 35 -15.13 2.46 1.87
C ALA A 35 -15.30 1.31 0.86
N GLU A 36 -15.18 1.61 -0.44
CA GLU A 36 -15.24 0.60 -1.50
C GLU A 36 -14.06 -0.38 -1.41
N LEU A 37 -12.83 0.14 -1.23
CA LEU A 37 -11.65 -0.70 -1.07
C LEU A 37 -11.73 -1.50 0.24
N ASP A 38 -12.15 -0.88 1.34
CA ASP A 38 -12.32 -1.56 2.62
C ASP A 38 -13.33 -2.71 2.54
N LYS A 39 -14.40 -2.57 1.75
CA LYS A 39 -15.36 -3.65 1.46
C LYS A 39 -14.68 -4.82 0.73
N HIS A 40 -13.90 -4.53 -0.31
CA HIS A 40 -13.17 -5.55 -1.05
C HIS A 40 -12.07 -6.22 -0.22
N LEU A 41 -11.41 -5.47 0.67
CA LEU A 41 -10.39 -5.99 1.57
C LEU A 41 -10.96 -6.63 2.86
N GLN A 42 -12.26 -6.45 3.12
CA GLN A 42 -12.99 -6.80 4.34
C GLN A 42 -12.38 -6.16 5.61
N GLY A 43 -12.11 -4.87 5.54
CA GLY A 43 -11.68 -4.05 6.69
C GLY A 43 -10.47 -3.15 6.42
N GLY A 44 -9.70 -3.41 5.35
CA GLY A 44 -8.62 -2.53 4.90
C GLY A 44 -7.27 -3.22 4.75
N PHE A 45 -6.18 -2.46 4.92
CA PHE A 45 -4.82 -2.99 4.87
C PHE A 45 -4.47 -3.76 6.15
N PRO A 46 -3.58 -4.76 6.10
CA PRO A 46 -3.02 -5.34 7.32
C PRO A 46 -2.23 -4.28 8.09
N ALA A 47 -2.45 -4.18 9.41
CA ALA A 47 -1.68 -3.27 10.27
C ALA A 47 -0.21 -3.71 10.37
N VAL A 48 0.05 -5.02 10.30
CA VAL A 48 1.39 -5.60 10.36
C VAL A 48 1.63 -6.59 9.22
N GLY A 49 2.76 -6.46 8.55
CA GLY A 49 3.21 -7.40 7.51
C GLY A 49 3.60 -6.71 6.21
N VAL A 50 3.37 -7.40 5.08
CA VAL A 50 3.78 -6.92 3.76
C VAL A 50 2.57 -6.87 2.82
N VAL A 51 2.36 -5.72 2.22
CA VAL A 51 1.41 -5.43 1.13
C VAL A 51 2.21 -5.24 -0.16
N ASP A 52 1.91 -6.03 -1.17
CA ASP A 52 2.58 -6.01 -2.47
C ASP A 52 1.71 -5.28 -3.50
N LEU A 53 2.17 -4.12 -3.97
CA LEU A 53 1.46 -3.27 -4.92
C LEU A 53 2.14 -3.35 -6.28
N HIS A 54 1.44 -3.92 -7.26
CA HIS A 54 1.88 -3.96 -8.65
C HIS A 54 1.27 -2.75 -9.34
N THR A 55 2.09 -1.77 -9.68
CA THR A 55 1.62 -0.46 -10.14
C THR A 55 2.53 0.10 -11.22
N ASP A 56 1.96 0.96 -12.06
CA ASP A 56 2.75 1.91 -12.84
C ASP A 56 3.05 3.15 -11.99
N LEU A 57 3.96 4.00 -12.46
CA LEU A 57 4.31 5.23 -11.75
C LEU A 57 3.36 6.37 -12.11
N GLY A 58 2.96 7.14 -11.10
CA GLY A 58 2.20 8.37 -11.29
C GLY A 58 0.72 8.16 -11.60
N ILE A 59 0.18 6.95 -11.44
CA ILE A 59 -1.25 6.67 -11.66
C ILE A 59 -2.10 7.03 -10.43
N GLY A 60 -1.47 7.20 -9.27
CA GLY A 60 -2.15 7.50 -8.00
C GLY A 60 -1.90 6.47 -6.91
N GLU A 61 -0.91 5.61 -7.08
CA GLU A 61 -0.47 4.59 -6.14
C GLU A 61 -0.14 5.16 -4.76
N LEU A 62 0.48 6.34 -4.69
CA LEU A 62 0.72 7.02 -3.41
C LEU A 62 -0.59 7.57 -2.83
N ARG A 63 -1.44 8.20 -3.65
CA ARG A 63 -2.75 8.76 -3.25
C ARG A 63 -3.68 7.69 -2.66
N LEU A 64 -3.57 6.45 -3.13
CA LEU A 64 -4.28 5.30 -2.56
C LEU A 64 -3.86 5.02 -1.10
N LEU A 65 -2.58 5.21 -0.78
CA LEU A 65 -2.03 4.91 0.54
C LEU A 65 -2.17 6.06 1.53
N LEU A 66 -2.13 7.31 1.05
CA LEU A 66 -2.11 8.52 1.89
C LEU A 66 -3.14 8.49 3.04
N PRO A 67 -4.44 8.16 2.83
CA PRO A 67 -5.42 8.23 3.89
C PRO A 67 -5.15 7.24 5.04
N SER A 68 -4.60 6.06 4.73
CA SER A 68 -4.19 5.07 5.73
C SER A 68 -2.94 5.53 6.49
N LEU A 69 -1.97 6.08 5.77
CA LEU A 69 -0.71 6.59 6.36
C LEU A 69 -0.96 7.75 7.33
N MET A 70 -1.89 8.65 7.00
CA MET A 70 -2.27 9.78 7.84
C MET A 70 -2.93 9.38 9.17
N GLN A 71 -3.48 8.17 9.26
CA GLN A 71 -4.07 7.65 10.50
C GLN A 71 -3.04 7.02 11.45
N GLN A 72 -1.80 6.82 10.99
CA GLN A 72 -0.74 6.22 11.79
C GLN A 72 -0.12 7.25 12.74
N SER A 73 0.28 6.81 13.92
CA SER A 73 0.87 7.67 14.95
C SER A 73 2.39 7.85 14.79
N GLY A 74 3.11 6.80 14.36
CA GLY A 74 4.57 6.81 14.19
C GLY A 74 5.03 7.25 12.81
N LEU A 75 6.32 7.01 12.55
CA LEU A 75 6.99 7.47 11.33
C LEU A 75 6.54 6.68 10.10
N THR A 76 6.53 7.36 8.95
CA THR A 76 6.43 6.75 7.63
C THR A 76 7.76 6.88 6.90
N ALA A 77 8.46 5.77 6.70
CA ALA A 77 9.67 5.75 5.88
C ALA A 77 9.32 5.54 4.41
N VAL A 78 9.87 6.37 3.52
CA VAL A 78 9.71 6.28 2.07
C VAL A 78 11.08 6.03 1.46
N ILE A 79 11.27 4.83 0.94
CA ILE A 79 12.58 4.30 0.56
C ILE A 79 12.64 4.11 -0.96
N SER A 80 13.69 4.67 -1.55
CA SER A 80 13.95 4.66 -2.99
C SER A 80 12.78 5.18 -3.84
N PRO A 81 12.07 6.27 -3.45
CA PRO A 81 10.97 6.76 -4.28
C PRO A 81 11.48 7.13 -5.69
N PRO A 82 10.66 6.93 -6.73
CA PRO A 82 11.05 7.13 -8.13
C PRO A 82 11.34 8.59 -8.46
N ALA A 83 10.82 9.51 -7.64
CA ALA A 83 11.07 10.94 -7.69
C ALA A 83 11.00 11.50 -6.25
N ARG A 84 11.61 12.67 -6.04
CA ARG A 84 11.53 13.35 -4.74
C ARG A 84 10.08 13.64 -4.37
N LEU A 85 9.74 13.43 -3.10
CA LEU A 85 8.41 13.73 -2.63
C LEU A 85 8.18 15.25 -2.58
N ASN A 86 7.00 15.67 -3.03
CA ASN A 86 6.58 17.06 -2.89
C ASN A 86 5.99 17.27 -1.49
N ALA A 87 6.80 17.79 -0.57
CA ALA A 87 6.40 18.04 0.81
C ALA A 87 5.17 18.97 0.90
N ASP A 88 5.12 20.04 0.12
CA ASP A 88 4.00 20.99 0.12
C ASP A 88 2.69 20.32 -0.29
N ALA A 89 2.73 19.46 -1.32
CA ALA A 89 1.57 18.71 -1.76
C ALA A 89 1.07 17.75 -0.67
N LEU A 90 1.98 17.05 0.00
CA LEU A 90 1.65 16.14 1.10
C LEU A 90 1.05 16.88 2.31
N GLN A 91 1.62 18.03 2.69
CA GLN A 91 1.06 18.87 3.76
C GLN A 91 -0.36 19.35 3.43
N ARG A 92 -0.62 19.76 2.19
CA ARG A 92 -1.96 20.15 1.75
C ARG A 92 -2.98 19.01 1.80
N THR A 93 -2.53 17.77 1.67
CA THR A 93 -3.39 16.59 1.89
C THR A 93 -3.63 16.28 3.36
N GLY A 94 -2.98 16.98 4.30
CA GLY A 94 -3.07 16.77 5.73
C GLY A 94 -2.03 15.81 6.30
N MET A 95 -1.01 15.43 5.52
CA MET A 95 0.08 14.58 6.01
C MET A 95 1.06 15.42 6.85
N ASP A 96 1.36 14.94 8.06
CA ASP A 96 2.38 15.51 8.91
C ASP A 96 3.77 15.14 8.38
N THR A 97 4.40 16.05 7.64
CA THR A 97 5.73 15.81 7.06
C THR A 97 6.84 15.70 8.10
N SER A 98 6.61 16.10 9.36
CA SER A 98 7.60 15.87 10.42
C SER A 98 7.76 14.39 10.77
N LYS A 99 6.78 13.57 10.38
CA LYS A 99 6.78 12.11 10.55
C LYS A 99 7.19 11.35 9.29
N LEU A 100 7.58 12.05 8.23
CA LEU A 100 7.95 11.47 6.95
C LEU A 100 9.47 11.41 6.81
N LEU A 101 10.01 10.22 6.59
CA LEU A 101 11.45 10.00 6.40
C LEU A 101 11.70 9.52 4.97
N GLU A 102 12.24 10.39 4.10
CA GLU A 102 12.69 10.00 2.76
C GLU A 102 14.13 9.45 2.83
N ILE A 103 14.32 8.23 2.32
CA ILE A 103 15.62 7.54 2.27
C ILE A 103 15.91 7.20 0.81
N THR A 104 17.04 7.68 0.29
CA THR A 104 17.50 7.43 -1.08
C THR A 104 18.86 6.71 -1.06
N PRO A 105 18.88 5.39 -0.87
CA PRO A 105 20.11 4.59 -0.89
C PRO A 105 20.73 4.51 -2.28
N GLU A 106 22.03 4.21 -2.35
CA GLU A 106 22.76 4.15 -3.62
C GLU A 106 22.52 2.84 -4.37
N CYS A 107 22.16 1.77 -3.65
CA CYS A 107 21.93 0.46 -4.25
C CYS A 107 20.73 -0.31 -3.66
N SER A 108 20.27 -1.31 -4.42
CA SER A 108 19.15 -2.19 -4.06
C SER A 108 19.34 -2.92 -2.72
N GLN A 109 20.57 -3.31 -2.38
CA GLN A 109 20.85 -4.01 -1.12
C GLN A 109 20.69 -3.09 0.08
N GLU A 110 21.16 -1.85 -0.01
CA GLU A 110 20.99 -0.83 1.02
C GLU A 110 19.52 -0.46 1.19
N ALA A 111 18.73 -0.39 0.10
CA ALA A 111 17.29 -0.16 0.19
C ALA A 111 16.57 -1.24 1.00
N LEU A 112 16.91 -2.52 0.77
CA LEU A 112 16.33 -3.62 1.56
C LEU A 112 16.81 -3.60 3.01
N TRP A 113 18.08 -3.26 3.24
CA TRP A 113 18.60 -3.10 4.59
C TRP A 113 17.93 -1.95 5.34
N ALA A 114 17.78 -0.78 4.71
CA ALA A 114 17.10 0.37 5.28
C ALA A 114 15.64 0.05 5.60
N ALA A 115 14.93 -0.62 4.68
CA ALA A 115 13.56 -1.07 4.92
C ALA A 115 13.48 -2.00 6.13
N GLU A 116 14.39 -2.98 6.23
CA GLU A 116 14.44 -3.87 7.38
C GLU A 116 14.71 -3.14 8.70
N GLN A 117 15.64 -2.18 8.73
CA GLN A 117 15.93 -1.41 9.94
C GLN A 117 14.72 -0.56 10.36
N CYS A 118 14.07 0.12 9.41
CA CYS A 118 12.87 0.90 9.67
C CYS A 118 11.76 0.02 10.24
N LEU A 119 11.52 -1.14 9.62
CA LEU A 119 10.50 -2.09 10.05
C LEU A 119 10.76 -2.68 11.45
N LYS A 120 12.02 -2.95 11.81
CA LYS A 120 12.38 -3.52 13.13
C LYS A 120 12.45 -2.48 14.25
N SER A 121 12.53 -1.19 13.92
CA SER A 121 12.82 -0.14 14.89
C SER A 121 11.73 0.08 15.94
N GLY A 122 10.48 -0.29 15.64
CA GLY A 122 9.31 0.10 16.45
C GLY A 122 8.93 1.59 16.35
N ALA A 123 9.73 2.42 15.66
CA ALA A 123 9.45 3.84 15.45
C ALA A 123 8.66 4.11 14.17
N CYS A 124 8.83 3.27 13.14
CA CYS A 124 8.09 3.36 11.88
C CYS A 124 6.90 2.40 11.91
N ASN A 125 5.67 2.91 11.79
CA ASN A 125 4.49 2.05 11.60
C ASN A 125 4.23 1.73 10.13
N SER A 126 4.77 2.52 9.22
CA SER A 126 4.62 2.33 7.79
C SER A 126 5.95 2.52 7.07
N VAL A 127 6.24 1.63 6.13
CA VAL A 127 7.41 1.71 5.26
C VAL A 127 6.93 1.53 3.83
N LEU A 128 7.23 2.48 2.95
CA LEU A 128 7.01 2.39 1.52
C LEU A 128 8.36 2.10 0.88
N LEU A 129 8.44 1.03 0.11
CA LEU A 129 9.65 0.63 -0.58
C LEU A 129 9.35 0.45 -2.06
N TRP A 130 9.96 1.29 -2.90
CA TRP A 130 10.01 1.03 -4.33
C TRP A 130 11.17 0.09 -4.62
N HIS A 131 10.86 -1.05 -5.21
CA HIS A 131 11.87 -2.05 -5.54
C HIS A 131 11.46 -2.86 -6.77
N GLY A 132 12.46 -3.37 -7.49
CA GLY A 132 12.25 -4.28 -8.61
C GLY A 132 11.94 -5.70 -8.17
N ALA A 133 12.59 -6.66 -8.82
CA ALA A 133 12.43 -8.08 -8.50
C ALA A 133 12.95 -8.41 -7.08
N LEU A 134 12.18 -9.21 -6.35
CA LEU A 134 12.52 -9.68 -5.01
C LEU A 134 12.48 -11.19 -4.95
N GLN A 135 13.38 -11.75 -4.15
CA GLN A 135 13.39 -13.17 -3.85
C GLN A 135 12.56 -13.47 -2.59
N VAL A 136 12.00 -14.68 -2.53
CA VAL A 136 11.15 -15.14 -1.41
C VAL A 136 11.83 -14.96 -0.06
N HIS A 137 13.14 -15.23 0.04
CA HIS A 137 13.87 -15.12 1.30
C HIS A 137 14.00 -13.66 1.78
N GLN A 138 14.14 -12.70 0.86
CA GLN A 138 14.21 -11.27 1.18
C GLN A 138 12.86 -10.81 1.73
N VAL A 139 11.76 -11.21 1.11
CA VAL A 139 10.41 -10.87 1.58
C VAL A 139 10.10 -11.51 2.92
N LYS A 140 10.50 -12.76 3.16
CA LYS A 140 10.35 -13.40 4.49
C LYS A 140 11.11 -12.63 5.57
N ARG A 141 12.33 -12.18 5.28
CA ARG A 141 13.14 -11.36 6.19
C ARG A 141 12.46 -10.02 6.51
N LEU A 142 11.90 -9.35 5.51
CA LEU A 142 11.13 -8.11 5.69
C LEU A 142 9.80 -8.36 6.44
N GLN A 143 9.15 -9.50 6.22
CA GLN A 143 7.94 -9.85 6.95
C GLN A 143 8.21 -10.10 8.43
N LEU A 144 9.32 -10.77 8.76
CA LEU A 144 9.76 -10.93 10.15
C LEU A 144 10.10 -9.58 10.77
N ALA A 145 10.79 -8.70 10.03
CA ALA A 145 11.10 -7.34 10.46
C ALA A 145 9.84 -6.55 10.81
N ALA A 146 8.84 -6.57 9.92
CA ALA A 146 7.54 -5.95 10.09
C ALA A 146 6.81 -6.46 11.35
N GLN A 147 6.88 -7.77 11.61
CA GLN A 147 6.31 -8.36 12.83
C GLN A 147 7.05 -7.91 14.09
N THR A 148 8.39 -7.77 14.03
CA THR A 148 9.19 -7.35 15.18
C THR A 148 8.88 -5.92 15.62
N GLY A 149 8.75 -4.98 14.68
CA GLY A 149 8.47 -3.57 15.02
C GLY A 149 7.02 -3.15 14.84
N GLU A 150 6.09 -4.11 14.72
CA GLU A 150 4.65 -3.86 14.57
C GLU A 150 4.33 -2.84 13.45
N ALA A 151 4.88 -3.08 12.27
CA ALA A 151 4.82 -2.18 11.13
C ALA A 151 4.26 -2.83 9.86
N CYS A 152 3.75 -2.00 8.94
CA CYS A 152 3.32 -2.42 7.61
C CYS A 152 4.31 -1.95 6.54
N LEU A 153 4.80 -2.90 5.73
CA LEU A 153 5.54 -2.63 4.51
C LEU A 153 4.60 -2.57 3.31
N TYR A 154 4.59 -1.45 2.59
CA TYR A 154 4.01 -1.31 1.26
C TYR A 154 5.14 -1.41 0.24
N LEU A 155 5.19 -2.54 -0.45
CA LEU A 155 6.16 -2.80 -1.49
C LEU A 155 5.58 -2.38 -2.84
N LEU A 156 6.09 -1.28 -3.41
CA LEU A 156 5.66 -0.76 -4.70
C LEU A 156 6.57 -1.29 -5.79
N ARG A 157 6.02 -2.12 -6.68
CA ARG A 157 6.75 -2.74 -7.78
C ARG A 157 6.10 -2.39 -9.10
N HIS A 158 6.94 -2.12 -10.09
CA HIS A 158 6.48 -1.98 -11.46
C HIS A 158 5.75 -3.24 -11.92
N ALA A 159 4.57 -3.08 -12.52
CA ALA A 159 3.71 -4.20 -12.92
C ALA A 159 4.45 -5.22 -13.81
N HIS A 160 5.34 -4.75 -14.70
CA HIS A 160 6.15 -5.58 -15.59
C HIS A 160 7.30 -6.34 -14.91
N GLN A 161 7.77 -5.88 -13.75
CA GLN A 161 8.90 -6.48 -13.02
C GLN A 161 8.46 -7.43 -11.91
N ALA A 162 7.16 -7.44 -11.59
CA ALA A 162 6.58 -8.24 -10.55
C ALA A 162 6.35 -9.69 -11.03
N GLN A 163 7.43 -10.47 -11.11
CA GLN A 163 7.37 -11.91 -11.41
C GLN A 163 7.47 -12.76 -10.15
N GLY A 164 6.73 -13.88 -10.13
CA GLY A 164 6.74 -14.86 -9.06
C GLY A 164 5.80 -14.54 -7.89
N THR A 165 5.37 -15.59 -7.19
CA THR A 165 4.50 -15.47 -6.01
C THR A 165 5.35 -15.15 -4.78
N LEU A 166 5.06 -14.01 -4.14
CA LEU A 166 5.71 -13.64 -2.88
C LEU A 166 4.87 -14.04 -1.65
N PRO A 167 5.52 -14.34 -0.51
CA PRO A 167 4.83 -14.69 0.74
C PRO A 167 4.29 -13.44 1.46
N VAL A 168 3.46 -12.66 0.78
CA VAL A 168 2.88 -11.41 1.32
C VAL A 168 1.48 -11.62 1.91
N SER A 169 1.07 -10.70 2.79
CA SER A 169 -0.25 -10.70 3.43
C SER A 169 -1.36 -10.27 2.46
N LEU A 170 -1.05 -9.32 1.58
CA LEU A 170 -1.96 -8.75 0.59
C LEU A 170 -1.18 -8.47 -0.69
N SER A 171 -1.76 -8.74 -1.85
CA SER A 171 -1.22 -8.33 -3.15
C SER A 171 -2.32 -7.70 -4.00
N LEU A 172 -2.04 -6.49 -4.49
CA LEU A 172 -2.94 -5.70 -5.33
C LEU A 172 -2.29 -5.42 -6.69
N GLY A 173 -3.09 -5.44 -7.75
CA GLY A 173 -2.74 -4.83 -9.03
C GLY A 173 -3.46 -3.50 -9.19
N LEU A 174 -2.72 -2.46 -9.57
CA LEU A 174 -3.23 -1.13 -9.84
C LEU A 174 -3.00 -0.81 -11.32
N SER A 175 -4.00 -0.17 -11.93
CA SER A 175 -3.93 0.35 -13.29
C SER A 175 -4.69 1.68 -13.38
N PRO A 176 -4.33 2.59 -14.28
CA PRO A 176 -4.97 3.89 -14.38
C PRO A 176 -6.44 3.75 -14.78
N HIS A 177 -7.27 4.68 -14.28
CA HIS A 177 -8.67 4.82 -14.65
C HIS A 177 -9.02 6.31 -14.75
N ALA A 178 -9.95 6.71 -15.63
CA ALA A 178 -10.27 8.11 -15.90
C ALA A 178 -10.67 8.95 -14.67
N ARG A 179 -11.19 8.29 -13.62
CA ARG A 179 -11.58 8.91 -12.33
C ARG A 179 -10.67 8.53 -11.16
N GLY A 180 -9.61 7.75 -11.38
CA GLY A 180 -8.77 7.23 -10.30
C GLY A 180 -8.01 5.98 -10.70
N LEU A 181 -8.29 4.86 -10.04
CA LEU A 181 -7.56 3.61 -10.21
C LEU A 181 -8.51 2.46 -10.50
N ASN A 182 -8.08 1.51 -11.33
CA ASN A 182 -8.64 0.17 -11.32
C ASN A 182 -7.78 -0.71 -10.40
N VAL A 183 -8.44 -1.39 -9.45
CA VAL A 183 -7.81 -2.22 -8.43
C VAL A 183 -8.21 -3.69 -8.62
N THR A 184 -7.23 -4.59 -8.59
CA THR A 184 -7.44 -6.05 -8.62
C THR A 184 -6.82 -6.67 -7.38
N VAL A 185 -7.61 -7.38 -6.58
CA VAL A 185 -7.09 -8.13 -5.42
C VAL A 185 -6.54 -9.46 -5.89
N LYS A 186 -5.21 -9.58 -6.00
CA LYS A 186 -4.54 -10.80 -6.49
C LYS A 186 -4.40 -11.86 -5.42
N LYS A 187 -4.14 -11.44 -4.18
CA LYS A 187 -3.96 -12.32 -3.02
C LYS A 187 -4.37 -11.59 -1.76
N ARG A 188 -5.03 -12.30 -0.86
CA ARG A 188 -5.29 -11.84 0.50
C ARG A 188 -5.15 -13.02 1.45
N LYS A 189 -4.41 -12.87 2.54
CA LYS A 189 -4.33 -13.89 3.59
C LYS A 189 -5.74 -14.14 4.15
N GLY A 190 -6.19 -15.39 4.14
CA GLY A 190 -7.54 -15.73 4.59
C GLY A 190 -8.67 -15.30 3.64
N GLY A 191 -8.39 -15.05 2.35
CA GLY A 191 -9.43 -14.77 1.37
C GLY A 191 -9.05 -15.17 -0.04
N TRP A 192 -10.00 -14.95 -0.96
CA TRP A 192 -9.84 -15.25 -2.37
C TRP A 192 -9.49 -13.99 -3.17
N ALA A 193 -8.89 -14.23 -4.34
CA ALA A 193 -8.71 -13.19 -5.34
C ALA A 193 -10.08 -12.66 -5.78
N GLN A 194 -10.13 -11.36 -6.11
CA GLN A 194 -11.36 -10.71 -6.57
C GLN A 194 -11.13 -10.06 -7.92
N ALA A 195 -12.23 -9.92 -8.67
CA ALA A 195 -12.23 -9.23 -9.95
C ALA A 195 -11.82 -7.76 -9.80
N GLN A 196 -11.40 -7.18 -10.92
CA GLN A 196 -11.04 -5.77 -11.01
C GLN A 196 -12.26 -4.87 -10.73
N PHE A 197 -12.06 -3.80 -9.98
CA PHE A 197 -13.07 -2.76 -9.74
C PHE A 197 -12.45 -1.37 -9.85
N ALA A 198 -13.27 -0.37 -10.18
CA ALA A 198 -12.82 1.02 -10.33
C ALA A 198 -12.98 1.77 -9.02
N LEU A 199 -11.87 2.22 -8.45
CA LEU A 199 -11.81 3.08 -7.29
C LEU A 199 -11.80 4.56 -7.71
N ASP A 200 -12.81 5.31 -7.27
CA ASP A 200 -12.94 6.73 -7.57
C ASP A 200 -12.06 7.59 -6.63
N LEU A 201 -11.12 8.33 -7.22
CA LEU A 201 -10.25 9.29 -6.53
C LEU A 201 -10.66 10.75 -6.81
N SER A 202 -11.60 10.99 -7.72
CA SER A 202 -12.01 12.33 -8.18
C SER A 202 -12.65 13.17 -7.07
N SER A 203 -13.23 12.53 -6.05
CA SER A 203 -13.80 13.23 -4.89
C SER A 203 -12.76 13.98 -4.05
N ARG A 204 -11.52 13.49 -4.01
CA ARG A 204 -10.42 14.07 -3.22
C ARG A 204 -9.39 14.81 -4.06
N TRP A 205 -9.19 14.38 -5.30
CA TRP A 205 -8.24 14.97 -6.24
C TRP A 205 -8.85 15.12 -7.63
N PRO A 206 -9.89 15.95 -7.79
CA PRO A 206 -10.56 16.12 -9.08
C PRO A 206 -9.58 16.59 -10.16
N GLU A 207 -8.61 17.45 -9.81
CA GLU A 207 -7.62 18.02 -10.75
C GLU A 207 -6.69 16.97 -11.36
N LEU A 208 -6.60 15.80 -10.74
CA LEU A 208 -5.74 14.69 -11.17
C LEU A 208 -6.56 13.56 -11.81
N THR A 209 -7.67 13.92 -12.47
CA THR A 209 -8.54 13.01 -13.22
C THR A 209 -8.85 13.58 -14.60
N GLU A 210 -9.12 12.70 -15.57
CA GLU A 210 -9.33 13.11 -16.97
C GLU A 210 -10.57 14.00 -17.16
N HIS A 211 -11.59 13.83 -16.32
CA HIS A 211 -12.84 14.59 -16.36
C HIS A 211 -12.63 16.08 -16.01
N PHE A 212 -11.66 16.42 -15.16
CA PHE A 212 -11.38 17.82 -14.82
C PHE A 212 -10.68 18.57 -15.95
N HIS A 213 -9.76 17.90 -16.66
CA HIS A 213 -9.05 18.49 -17.80
C HIS A 213 -9.92 18.68 -19.05
N THR A 214 -11.00 17.90 -19.19
CA THR A 214 -11.95 18.06 -20.28
C THR A 214 -12.91 19.23 -20.06
N GLN A 215 -13.23 19.58 -18.80
CA GLN A 215 -14.07 20.74 -18.46
C GLN A 215 -13.29 22.06 -18.34
N SER A 216 -12.02 22.03 -17.90
CA SER A 216 -11.19 23.24 -17.73
C SER A 216 -10.58 23.77 -19.03
N LYS A 217 -11.08 23.34 -20.20
CA LYS A 217 -10.60 23.76 -21.53
C LYS A 217 -11.31 24.98 -22.10
N GLU A 218 -12.06 25.75 -21.30
CA GLU A 218 -12.37 27.13 -21.66
C GLU A 218 -11.18 28.03 -21.29
N MET A 219 -10.26 28.20 -22.24
CA MET A 219 -9.27 29.28 -22.12
C MET A 219 -10.02 30.62 -21.99
N PRO A 220 -9.69 31.46 -20.99
CA PRO A 220 -10.25 32.80 -20.91
C PRO A 220 -9.90 33.57 -22.19
N GLN A 221 -10.91 34.25 -22.78
CA GLN A 221 -10.80 34.98 -24.05
C GLN A 221 -9.64 35.99 -24.10
N ALA A 222 -9.11 36.41 -22.94
CA ALA A 222 -7.94 37.28 -22.80
C ALA A 222 -6.67 36.73 -23.48
N ALA A 223 -6.52 35.40 -23.62
CA ALA A 223 -5.36 34.81 -24.27
C ALA A 223 -5.40 34.89 -25.81
N ARG A 224 -6.52 35.28 -26.43
CA ARG A 224 -6.62 35.46 -27.88
C ARG A 224 -6.03 36.80 -28.37
N GLN A 225 -5.88 37.78 -27.48
CA GLN A 225 -5.43 39.13 -27.87
C GLN A 225 -3.92 39.25 -28.09
N TYR A 226 -3.11 38.33 -27.58
CA TYR A 226 -1.64 38.38 -27.72
C TYR A 226 -1.10 37.83 -29.06
N ARG A 227 -1.95 37.33 -29.96
CA ARG A 227 -1.52 36.79 -31.27
C ARG A 227 -1.63 37.78 -32.44
N THR A 228 -2.11 39.00 -32.20
CA THR A 228 -2.23 40.05 -33.23
C THR A 228 -1.71 41.39 -32.71
N GLY A 229 -0.44 41.43 -32.34
CA GLY A 229 0.27 42.67 -31.98
C GLY A 229 1.59 42.74 -32.73
N ARG A 230 1.54 43.43 -33.88
CA ARG A 230 2.60 44.04 -34.72
C ARG A 230 4.04 43.53 -34.60
#